data_AF-A0A7X9FQE6-F1
#
_entry.id   AF-A0A7X9FQE6-F1
#
_cell.length_a   1.000
_cell.length_b   1.000
_cell.length_c   1.000
_cell.angle_alpha   90.00
_cell.angle_beta   90.00
_cell.angle_gamma   90.00
#
_symmetry.space_group_name_H-M   'P 1'
#
loop_
_entity.id
_entity.type
_entity.pdbx_description
1 polymer ?
#
loop_
_entity_poly.entity_id
_entity_poly.type
_entity_poly.pdbx_seq_one_letter_code
_entity_poly.pdbx_strand_id
1 'polypeptide(L)'
;MTGNTLWCIFSGPIDFDRANTSWRDEWTQGLIDLGFKKEQIFNPCRKPLPKGMFEFDLDSEAEVCAKYRKAKDYESLCRVMNQIAHVDLRLVDKSDLVLANFTKMSQESIQPIIDEFEEIFSKEVIMSAPHFQTATKMRGVFYKLVTKYLSLQTPTYGTIHEIVNATIQHKPTMVVWKGGKETCSYWMMWLVGHNNVFDSFDALTDRLKSISEGKVALNVKDWMLFDFGRGQKLEMP
;
A
#
# COMPACT_ATOMS: atom_id res chain seq x y z
N MET A 1 -3.00 13.57 -33.11
CA MET A 1 -2.09 13.47 -31.94
C MET A 1 -2.26 12.10 -31.34
N THR A 2 -1.40 11.15 -31.67
CA THR A 2 -1.38 9.82 -31.03
C THR A 2 -0.64 9.96 -29.70
N GLY A 3 -1.34 10.49 -28.69
CA GLY A 3 -0.80 10.62 -27.34
C GLY A 3 -0.63 9.23 -26.73
N ASN A 4 0.55 8.93 -26.21
CA ASN A 4 0.82 7.70 -25.47
C ASN A 4 -0.25 7.50 -24.38
N THR A 5 -0.88 6.33 -24.38
CA THR A 5 -1.89 5.96 -23.40
C THR A 5 -1.17 5.42 -22.17
N LEU A 6 -1.23 6.17 -21.07
CA LEU A 6 -0.60 5.81 -19.81
C LEU A 6 -1.48 4.84 -19.02
N TRP A 7 -0.92 3.75 -18.50
CA TRP A 7 -1.61 2.78 -17.65
C TRP A 7 -1.08 2.81 -16.23
N CYS A 8 -1.95 2.72 -15.23
CA CYS A 8 -1.53 2.63 -13.84
C CYS A 8 -2.11 1.41 -13.14
N ILE A 9 -1.45 0.96 -12.08
CA ILE A 9 -1.95 -0.09 -11.19
C ILE A 9 -1.94 0.37 -9.75
N PHE A 10 -2.99 0.01 -9.02
CA PHE A 10 -3.02 0.17 -7.57
C PHE A 10 -2.37 -1.02 -6.88
N SER A 11 -1.53 -0.73 -5.90
CA SER A 11 -0.91 -1.71 -5.02
C SER A 11 -1.26 -1.38 -3.57
N GLY A 12 -1.48 -2.39 -2.74
CA GLY A 12 -1.77 -2.18 -1.32
C GLY A 12 -2.38 -3.41 -0.66
N PRO A 13 -2.69 -3.36 0.65
CA PRO A 13 -3.16 -4.52 1.38
C PRO A 13 -4.46 -5.07 0.80
N ILE A 14 -4.52 -6.40 0.71
CA ILE A 14 -5.71 -7.19 0.37
C ILE A 14 -5.79 -8.36 1.36
N ASP A 15 -4.83 -9.29 1.33
CA ASP A 15 -4.87 -10.54 2.11
C ASP A 15 -5.21 -10.39 3.59
N PHE A 16 -4.62 -9.39 4.25
CA PHE A 16 -4.80 -9.13 5.67
C PHE A 16 -5.67 -7.88 5.95
N ASP A 17 -6.29 -7.27 4.94
CA ASP A 17 -7.17 -6.09 5.11
C ASP A 17 -8.30 -6.02 4.06
N ARG A 18 -8.94 -7.17 3.78
CA ARG A 18 -9.98 -7.27 2.74
C ARG A 18 -11.19 -6.35 2.96
N ALA A 19 -11.47 -5.99 4.21
CA ALA A 19 -12.54 -5.06 4.57
C ALA A 19 -12.25 -3.60 4.16
N ASN A 20 -11.00 -3.26 3.86
CA ASN A 20 -10.57 -1.90 3.56
C ASN A 20 -9.97 -1.80 2.15
N THR A 21 -10.77 -2.15 1.14
CA THR A 21 -10.39 -2.08 -0.28
C THR A 21 -11.04 -0.90 -1.00
N SER A 22 -12.00 -0.21 -0.37
CA SER A 22 -12.80 0.88 -0.96
C SER A 22 -11.99 2.10 -1.36
N TRP A 23 -10.82 2.34 -0.75
CA TRP A 23 -9.93 3.43 -1.13
C TRP A 23 -9.52 3.36 -2.61
N ARG A 24 -9.52 2.16 -3.23
CA ARG A 24 -9.23 2.02 -4.66
C ARG A 24 -10.29 2.66 -5.53
N ASP A 25 -11.55 2.70 -5.08
CA ASP A 25 -12.63 3.37 -5.81
C ASP A 25 -12.49 4.90 -5.71
N GLU A 26 -12.14 5.41 -4.52
CA GLU A 26 -11.81 6.83 -4.32
C GLU A 26 -10.63 7.26 -5.19
N TRP A 27 -9.54 6.49 -5.17
CA TRP A 27 -8.36 6.77 -5.98
C TRP A 27 -8.66 6.67 -7.48
N THR A 28 -9.51 5.73 -7.88
CA THR A 28 -9.98 5.65 -9.27
C THR A 28 -10.64 6.96 -9.69
N GLN A 29 -11.53 7.50 -8.86
CA GLN A 29 -12.21 8.76 -9.17
C GLN A 29 -11.22 9.93 -9.24
N GLY A 30 -10.30 10.05 -8.27
CA GLY A 30 -9.31 11.14 -8.30
C GLY A 30 -8.37 11.07 -9.51
N LEU A 31 -8.00 9.88 -9.99
CA LEU A 31 -7.25 9.75 -11.24
C LEU A 31 -8.09 10.09 -12.47
N ILE A 32 -9.38 9.76 -12.49
CA ILE A 32 -10.30 10.16 -13.56
C ILE A 32 -10.40 11.68 -13.63
N ASP A 33 -10.50 12.35 -12.48
CA ASP A 33 -10.55 13.81 -12.39
C ASP A 33 -9.25 14.48 -12.88
N LEU A 34 -8.12 13.78 -12.79
CA LEU A 34 -6.84 14.18 -13.40
C LEU A 34 -6.74 13.91 -14.92
N GLY A 35 -7.71 13.20 -15.50
CA GLY A 35 -7.77 12.92 -16.94
C GLY A 35 -7.42 11.49 -17.35
N PHE A 36 -7.22 10.55 -16.41
CA PHE A 36 -7.14 9.14 -16.76
C PHE A 36 -8.51 8.61 -17.19
N LYS A 37 -8.52 7.66 -18.13
CA LYS A 37 -9.72 6.87 -18.41
C LYS A 37 -9.79 5.69 -17.45
N LYS A 38 -11.01 5.27 -17.11
CA LYS A 38 -11.24 4.14 -16.20
C LYS A 38 -10.54 2.86 -16.67
N GLU A 39 -10.47 2.62 -17.97
CA GLU A 39 -9.84 1.43 -18.56
C GLU A 39 -8.33 1.43 -18.36
N GLN A 40 -7.71 2.59 -18.15
CA GLN A 40 -6.27 2.74 -17.92
C GLN A 40 -5.84 2.43 -16.48
N ILE A 41 -6.80 2.19 -15.59
CA ILE A 41 -6.59 2.02 -14.15
C ILE A 41 -6.81 0.55 -13.78
N PHE A 42 -5.72 -0.18 -13.54
CA PHE A 42 -5.76 -1.54 -13.04
C PHE A 42 -6.01 -1.55 -11.53
N ASN A 43 -7.21 -2.00 -11.16
CA ASN A 43 -7.58 -2.29 -9.79
C ASN A 43 -7.44 -3.80 -9.55
N PRO A 44 -6.52 -4.28 -8.68
CA PRO A 44 -6.37 -5.71 -8.41
C PRO A 44 -7.63 -6.36 -7.82
N CYS A 45 -8.53 -5.58 -7.21
CA CYS A 45 -9.83 -6.05 -6.74
C CYS A 45 -10.90 -6.08 -7.83
N ARG A 46 -10.59 -5.65 -9.07
CA ARG A 46 -11.45 -5.70 -10.26
C ARG A 46 -10.60 -5.93 -11.52
N LYS A 47 -10.01 -7.12 -11.63
CA LYS A 47 -9.09 -7.49 -12.71
C LYS A 47 -9.81 -7.51 -14.07
N PRO A 48 -9.22 -7.00 -15.16
CA PRO A 48 -9.82 -6.98 -16.50
C PRO A 48 -9.66 -8.35 -17.20
N LEU A 49 -10.10 -9.42 -16.54
CA LEU A 49 -10.00 -10.78 -17.04
C LEU A 49 -11.38 -11.28 -17.49
N PRO A 50 -11.47 -12.03 -18.60
CA PRO A 50 -12.70 -12.71 -18.97
C PRO A 50 -13.19 -13.61 -17.83
N LYS A 51 -14.50 -13.59 -17.55
CA LYS A 51 -15.11 -14.52 -16.60
C LYS A 51 -14.81 -15.97 -17.02
N GLY A 52 -14.39 -16.79 -16.06
CA GLY A 52 -14.05 -18.20 -16.29
C GLY A 52 -12.67 -18.44 -16.91
N MET A 53 -11.84 -17.41 -17.09
CA MET A 53 -10.44 -17.60 -17.52
C MET A 53 -9.56 -18.19 -16.40
N PHE A 54 -9.99 -18.01 -15.16
CA PHE A 54 -9.49 -18.70 -13.97
C PHE A 54 -10.67 -19.40 -13.29
N GLU A 55 -10.41 -20.46 -12.51
CA GLU A 55 -11.45 -21.15 -11.75
C GLU A 55 -12.13 -20.25 -10.69
N PHE A 56 -11.64 -19.03 -10.48
CA PHE A 56 -11.97 -18.19 -9.33
C PHE A 56 -12.18 -16.73 -9.74
N ASP A 57 -13.32 -16.15 -9.35
CA ASP A 57 -13.52 -14.68 -9.28
C ASP A 57 -12.86 -14.12 -8.00
N LEU A 58 -12.59 -12.82 -7.94
CA LEU A 58 -11.88 -12.15 -6.83
C LEU A 58 -12.49 -12.40 -5.43
N ASP A 59 -13.81 -12.47 -5.34
CA ASP A 59 -14.52 -12.78 -4.09
C ASP A 59 -14.28 -14.25 -3.67
N SER A 60 -14.08 -15.14 -4.66
CA SER A 60 -13.79 -16.55 -4.42
C SER A 60 -12.31 -16.86 -4.18
N GLU A 61 -11.36 -16.02 -4.63
CA GLU A 61 -9.92 -16.21 -4.39
C GLU A 61 -9.64 -16.40 -2.89
N ALA A 62 -10.25 -15.53 -2.06
CA ALA A 62 -10.11 -15.58 -0.60
C ALA A 62 -10.71 -16.88 -0.02
N GLU A 63 -11.92 -17.23 -0.46
CA GLU A 63 -12.65 -18.39 0.02
C GLU A 63 -11.93 -19.70 -0.33
N VAL A 64 -11.38 -19.78 -1.54
CA VAL A 64 -10.61 -20.92 -2.05
C VAL A 64 -9.31 -21.07 -1.26
N CYS A 65 -8.58 -19.98 -1.06
CA CYS A 65 -7.37 -19.98 -0.24
C CYS A 65 -7.69 -20.37 1.22
N ALA A 66 -8.77 -19.87 1.80
CA ALA A 66 -9.22 -20.23 3.14
C ALA A 66 -9.61 -21.71 3.24
N LYS A 67 -10.28 -22.26 2.23
CA LYS A 67 -10.64 -23.67 2.13
C LYS A 67 -9.40 -24.56 2.16
N TYR A 68 -8.42 -24.33 1.28
CA TYR A 68 -7.19 -25.13 1.24
C TYR A 68 -6.36 -24.98 2.51
N ARG A 69 -6.27 -23.76 3.06
CA ARG A 69 -5.58 -23.52 4.34
C ARG A 69 -6.23 -24.28 5.50
N LYS A 70 -7.57 -24.27 5.60
CA LYS A 70 -8.32 -25.03 6.62
C LYS A 70 -8.12 -26.54 6.47
N ALA A 71 -8.08 -27.02 5.24
CA ALA A 71 -7.82 -28.42 4.92
C ALA A 71 -6.34 -28.84 5.09
N LYS A 72 -5.43 -27.88 5.35
CA LYS A 72 -3.97 -28.08 5.36
C LYS A 72 -3.41 -28.61 4.04
N ASP A 73 -4.12 -28.38 2.93
CA ASP A 73 -3.65 -28.69 1.58
C ASP A 73 -2.81 -27.51 1.06
N TYR A 74 -1.56 -27.46 1.51
CA TYR A 74 -0.64 -26.38 1.16
C TYR A 74 -0.18 -26.44 -0.29
N GLU A 75 -0.19 -27.62 -0.92
CA GLU A 75 0.20 -27.78 -2.31
C GLU A 75 -0.81 -27.10 -3.24
N SER A 76 -2.11 -27.38 -3.04
CA SER A 76 -3.16 -26.70 -3.80
C SER A 76 -3.25 -25.21 -3.48
N LEU A 77 -3.03 -24.82 -2.22
CA LEU A 77 -2.94 -23.41 -1.84
C LEU A 77 -1.83 -22.69 -2.61
N CYS A 78 -0.62 -23.27 -2.68
CA CYS A 78 0.50 -22.68 -3.41
C CYS A 78 0.21 -22.60 -4.93
N ARG A 79 -0.44 -23.61 -5.52
CA ARG A 79 -0.87 -23.57 -6.93
C ARG A 79 -1.81 -22.39 -7.20
N VAL A 80 -2.83 -22.20 -6.37
CA VAL A 80 -3.79 -21.08 -6.51
C VAL A 80 -3.09 -19.73 -6.30
N MET A 81 -2.31 -19.60 -5.23
CA MET A 81 -1.58 -18.35 -4.95
C MET A 81 -0.60 -17.99 -6.06
N ASN A 82 0.04 -18.98 -6.71
CA ASN A 82 0.90 -18.74 -7.85
C ASN A 82 0.15 -18.10 -9.03
N GLN A 83 -1.07 -18.57 -9.34
CA GLN A 83 -1.89 -17.99 -10.40
C GLN A 83 -2.30 -16.55 -10.06
N ILE A 84 -2.77 -16.32 -8.83
CA ILE A 84 -3.16 -14.98 -8.35
C ILE A 84 -1.99 -14.01 -8.47
N ALA A 85 -0.84 -14.38 -7.90
CA ALA A 85 0.36 -13.54 -7.92
C ALA A 85 0.86 -13.27 -9.34
N HIS A 86 0.84 -14.27 -10.23
CA HIS A 86 1.22 -14.05 -11.62
C HIS A 86 0.31 -13.05 -12.31
N VAL A 87 -1.01 -13.11 -12.09
CA VAL A 87 -1.91 -12.11 -12.70
C VAL A 87 -1.56 -10.70 -12.23
N ASP A 88 -1.36 -10.50 -10.94
CA ASP A 88 -1.04 -9.18 -10.39
C ASP A 88 0.29 -8.66 -10.92
N LEU A 89 1.33 -9.50 -10.95
CA LEU A 89 2.62 -9.15 -11.54
C LEU A 89 2.53 -8.86 -13.05
N ARG A 90 1.66 -9.56 -13.78
CA ARG A 90 1.41 -9.27 -15.20
C ARG A 90 0.68 -7.95 -15.41
N LEU A 91 -0.16 -7.53 -14.47
CA LEU A 91 -0.75 -6.19 -14.51
C LEU A 91 0.31 -5.12 -14.19
N VAL A 92 1.25 -5.39 -13.28
CA VAL A 92 2.44 -4.54 -13.08
C VAL A 92 3.24 -4.45 -14.37
N ASP A 93 3.52 -5.57 -15.05
CA ASP A 93 4.24 -5.60 -16.34
C ASP A 93 3.55 -4.74 -17.42
N LYS A 94 2.21 -4.70 -17.42
CA LYS A 94 1.42 -3.90 -18.38
C LYS A 94 1.21 -2.44 -17.98
N SER A 95 1.42 -2.10 -16.72
CA SER A 95 1.29 -0.73 -16.23
C SER A 95 2.55 0.09 -16.54
N ASP A 96 2.40 1.40 -16.65
CA ASP A 96 3.48 2.38 -16.77
C ASP A 96 3.79 3.07 -15.43
N LEU A 97 2.84 3.03 -14.48
CA LEU A 97 2.90 3.70 -13.17
C LEU A 97 2.31 2.79 -12.08
N VAL A 98 3.04 2.61 -10.98
CA VAL A 98 2.54 1.90 -9.79
C VAL A 98 2.21 2.89 -8.69
N LEU A 99 1.00 2.82 -8.16
CA LEU A 99 0.51 3.64 -7.05
C LEU A 99 0.22 2.75 -5.85
N ALA A 100 1.07 2.80 -4.82
CA ALA A 100 0.98 1.94 -3.66
C ALA A 100 0.41 2.68 -2.44
N ASN A 101 -0.45 2.01 -1.67
CA ASN A 101 -1.10 2.58 -0.49
C ASN A 101 -0.78 1.80 0.79
N PHE A 102 -0.25 2.50 1.80
CA PHE A 102 0.10 1.98 3.12
C PHE A 102 -0.63 2.80 4.21
N THR A 103 -1.93 2.57 4.38
CA THR A 103 -2.82 3.37 5.27
C THR A 103 -2.85 2.96 6.74
N LYS A 104 -2.29 1.80 7.11
CA LYS A 104 -2.23 1.34 8.49
C LYS A 104 -0.78 1.17 8.88
N MET A 105 -0.23 2.15 9.58
CA MET A 105 1.04 1.99 10.28
C MET A 105 1.26 2.98 11.41
N SER A 106 1.68 2.41 12.52
CA SER A 106 2.59 3.01 13.48
C SER A 106 3.82 2.11 13.55
N GLN A 107 4.99 2.64 13.17
CA GLN A 107 6.27 2.01 13.52
C GLN A 107 6.74 2.37 14.94
N GLU A 108 6.02 3.23 15.64
CA GLU A 108 6.38 3.60 17.01
C GLU A 108 6.32 2.37 17.91
N SER A 109 7.39 2.19 18.67
CA SER A 109 7.51 1.12 19.65
C SER A 109 6.32 1.17 20.62
N ILE A 110 5.79 -0.01 20.95
CA ILE A 110 4.82 -0.16 22.03
C ILE A 110 5.49 -0.14 23.41
N GLN A 111 6.83 -0.21 23.46
CA GLN A 111 7.59 -0.27 24.72
C GLN A 111 7.26 0.86 25.68
N PRO A 112 7.13 2.15 25.27
CA PRO A 112 6.74 3.21 26.20
C PRO A 112 5.36 2.99 26.84
N ILE A 113 4.43 2.36 26.12
CA ILE A 113 3.08 2.04 26.65
C ILE A 113 3.18 0.85 27.63
N ILE A 114 4.05 -0.12 27.34
CA ILE A 114 4.34 -1.24 28.24
C ILE A 114 5.01 -0.71 29.51
N ASP A 115 5.99 0.17 29.41
CA ASP A 115 6.69 0.76 30.55
C ASP A 115 5.70 1.55 31.43
N GLU A 116 4.79 2.33 30.83
CA GLU A 116 3.69 3.03 31.53
C GLU A 116 2.77 2.02 32.26
N PHE A 117 2.45 0.89 31.63
CA PHE A 117 1.64 -0.17 32.22
C PHE A 117 2.33 -0.80 33.44
N GLU A 118 3.59 -1.22 33.29
CA GLU A 118 4.39 -1.87 34.32
C GLU A 118 4.62 -0.95 35.53
N GLU A 119 4.84 0.34 35.28
CA GLU A 119 4.97 1.33 36.35
C GLU A 119 3.68 1.44 37.19
N ILE A 120 2.53 1.57 36.53
CA ILE A 120 1.23 1.63 37.22
C ILE A 120 0.96 0.32 37.95
N PHE A 121 1.19 -0.82 37.32
CA PHE A 121 0.94 -2.14 37.91
C PHE A 121 1.78 -2.37 39.18
N SER A 122 3.08 -2.06 39.11
CA SER A 122 3.99 -2.22 40.25
C SER A 122 3.62 -1.32 41.43
N LYS A 123 3.39 -0.03 41.18
CA LYS A 123 3.15 0.96 42.26
C LYS A 123 1.77 0.83 42.91
N GLU A 124 0.75 0.54 42.12
CA GLU A 124 -0.64 0.75 42.52
C GLU A 124 -1.42 -0.57 42.74
N VAL A 125 -0.89 -1.71 42.29
CA VAL A 125 -1.52 -3.03 42.47
C VAL A 125 -0.67 -3.98 43.31
N ILE A 126 0.65 -4.00 43.09
CA ILE A 126 1.55 -4.83 43.91
C ILE A 126 1.84 -4.16 45.25
N MET A 127 2.22 -2.87 45.23
CA MET A 127 2.64 -2.15 46.45
C MET A 127 1.49 -1.51 47.23
N SER A 128 0.30 -1.40 46.63
CA SER A 128 -0.89 -0.75 47.21
C SER A 128 -2.14 -1.59 46.94
N ALA A 129 -3.14 -1.56 47.83
CA ALA A 129 -4.42 -2.22 47.54
C ALA A 129 -5.16 -1.45 46.43
N PRO A 130 -5.59 -2.12 45.33
CA PRO A 130 -6.13 -1.42 44.18
C PRO A 130 -7.43 -0.67 44.51
N HIS A 131 -7.43 0.64 44.25
CA HIS A 131 -8.62 1.50 44.34
C HIS A 131 -9.14 1.94 42.97
N PHE A 132 -10.37 2.48 42.91
CA PHE A 132 -11.07 2.86 41.67
C PHE A 132 -10.21 3.69 40.68
N GLN A 133 -9.36 4.58 41.21
CA GLN A 133 -8.48 5.41 40.39
C GLN A 133 -7.38 4.60 39.67
N THR A 134 -6.89 3.52 40.30
CA THR A 134 -5.91 2.58 39.72
C THR A 134 -6.53 1.83 38.54
N ALA A 135 -7.75 1.31 38.72
CA ALA A 135 -8.49 0.64 37.66
C ALA A 135 -8.75 1.57 36.45
N THR A 136 -9.02 2.85 36.71
CA THR A 136 -9.22 3.86 35.65
C THR A 136 -7.92 4.12 34.87
N LYS A 137 -6.78 4.26 35.55
CA LYS A 137 -5.46 4.42 34.90
C LYS A 137 -5.12 3.19 34.05
N MET A 138 -5.28 1.99 34.60
CA MET A 138 -5.01 0.74 33.88
C MET A 138 -5.89 0.58 32.64
N ARG A 139 -7.17 0.92 32.74
CA ARG A 139 -8.09 0.94 31.58
C ARG A 139 -7.58 1.89 30.48
N GLY A 140 -7.07 3.06 30.86
CA GLY A 140 -6.48 4.02 29.91
C GLY A 140 -5.29 3.45 29.16
N VAL A 141 -4.31 2.87 29.87
CA VAL A 141 -3.12 2.26 29.26
C VAL A 141 -3.50 1.06 28.39
N PHE A 142 -4.43 0.22 28.85
CA PHE A 142 -4.93 -0.90 28.06
C PHE A 142 -5.55 -0.44 26.74
N TYR A 143 -6.38 0.63 26.75
CA TYR A 143 -6.92 1.19 25.51
C TYR A 143 -5.85 1.76 24.60
N LYS A 144 -4.83 2.44 25.14
CA LYS A 144 -3.67 2.90 24.34
C LYS A 144 -2.99 1.70 23.67
N LEU A 145 -2.74 0.63 24.40
CA LEU A 145 -2.07 -0.58 23.90
C LEU A 145 -2.90 -1.27 22.81
N VAL A 146 -4.21 -1.46 23.03
CA VAL A 146 -5.12 -2.04 22.03
C VAL A 146 -5.20 -1.15 20.79
N THR A 147 -5.36 0.17 20.95
CA THR A 147 -5.43 1.11 19.82
C THR A 147 -4.13 1.09 19.01
N LYS A 148 -2.98 1.06 19.69
CA LYS A 148 -1.66 0.98 19.05
C LYS A 148 -1.47 -0.34 18.31
N TYR A 149 -1.82 -1.46 18.94
CA TYR A 149 -1.80 -2.78 18.32
C TYR A 149 -2.67 -2.85 17.06
N LEU A 150 -3.88 -2.30 17.12
CA LEU A 150 -4.79 -2.22 15.96
C LEU A 150 -4.28 -1.30 14.85
N SER A 151 -3.33 -0.40 15.16
CA SER A 151 -2.67 0.48 14.18
C SER A 151 -1.38 -0.10 13.57
N LEU A 152 -0.95 -1.29 14.00
CA LEU A 152 0.23 -1.95 13.46
C LEU A 152 0.07 -2.22 11.97
N GLN A 153 1.21 -2.35 11.29
CA GLN A 153 1.25 -2.60 9.87
C GLN A 153 0.50 -3.87 9.49
N THR A 154 -0.48 -3.73 8.60
CA THR A 154 -1.00 -4.87 7.86
C THR A 154 0.12 -5.43 6.99
N PRO A 155 0.47 -6.73 7.09
CA PRO A 155 1.47 -7.33 6.20
C PRO A 155 1.05 -7.20 4.74
N THR A 156 1.95 -6.73 3.88
CA THR A 156 1.70 -6.41 2.47
C THR A 156 2.69 -7.09 1.52
N TYR A 157 2.92 -8.40 1.70
CA TYR A 157 3.93 -9.13 0.92
C TYR A 157 3.75 -9.02 -0.60
N GLY A 158 2.51 -9.10 -1.09
CA GLY A 158 2.19 -8.90 -2.51
C GLY A 158 2.56 -7.51 -3.00
N THR A 159 2.16 -6.46 -2.27
CA THR A 159 2.50 -5.06 -2.56
C THR A 159 4.00 -4.83 -2.63
N ILE A 160 4.77 -5.39 -1.68
CA ILE A 160 6.23 -5.26 -1.70
C ILE A 160 6.81 -5.95 -2.94
N HIS A 161 6.31 -7.13 -3.31
CA HIS A 161 6.75 -7.84 -4.52
C HIS A 161 6.45 -7.03 -5.79
N GLU A 162 5.26 -6.43 -5.88
CA GLU A 162 4.84 -5.55 -6.98
C GLU A 162 5.74 -4.31 -7.10
N ILE A 163 6.05 -3.65 -5.98
CA ILE A 163 6.95 -2.48 -5.94
C ILE A 163 8.34 -2.88 -6.40
N VAL A 164 8.91 -3.97 -5.88
CA VAL A 164 10.25 -4.43 -6.28
C VAL A 164 10.29 -4.76 -7.77
N ASN A 165 9.28 -5.46 -8.30
CA ASN A 165 9.19 -5.77 -9.72
C ASN A 165 9.10 -4.50 -10.57
N ALA A 166 8.30 -3.52 -10.15
CA ALA A 166 8.18 -2.23 -10.84
C ALA A 166 9.49 -1.44 -10.83
N THR A 167 10.18 -1.36 -9.67
CA THR A 167 11.47 -0.68 -9.55
C THR A 167 12.55 -1.32 -10.44
N ILE A 168 12.61 -2.66 -10.51
CA ILE A 168 13.54 -3.38 -11.39
C ILE A 168 13.23 -3.11 -12.87
N GLN A 169 11.96 -2.92 -13.22
CA GLN A 169 11.53 -2.50 -14.55
C GLN A 169 11.71 -0.99 -14.80
N HIS A 170 12.28 -0.25 -13.85
CA HIS A 170 12.43 1.20 -13.88
C HIS A 170 11.12 1.95 -14.12
N LYS A 171 10.02 1.40 -13.57
CA LYS A 171 8.72 2.03 -13.60
C LYS A 171 8.56 3.00 -12.43
N PRO A 172 8.04 4.20 -12.69
CA PRO A 172 7.63 5.11 -11.64
C PRO A 172 6.75 4.42 -10.61
N THR A 173 7.18 4.47 -9.36
CA THR A 173 6.42 3.90 -8.24
C THR A 173 6.22 4.99 -7.19
N MET A 174 4.97 5.34 -6.95
CA MET A 174 4.58 6.33 -5.95
C MET A 174 3.88 5.66 -4.78
N VAL A 175 4.20 6.10 -3.57
CA VAL A 175 3.74 5.49 -2.32
C VAL A 175 3.01 6.54 -1.49
N VAL A 176 1.75 6.29 -1.18
CA VAL A 176 1.05 6.96 -0.08
C VAL A 176 1.33 6.18 1.19
N TRP A 177 1.98 6.83 2.14
CA TRP A 177 2.38 6.28 3.41
C TRP A 177 1.78 7.08 4.55
N LYS A 178 0.98 6.44 5.41
CA LYS A 178 0.38 7.14 6.56
C LYS A 178 1.46 7.69 7.48
N GLY A 179 1.42 9.00 7.72
CA GLY A 179 2.47 9.71 8.46
C GLY A 179 3.65 10.17 7.61
N GLY A 180 3.54 10.04 6.27
CA GLY A 180 4.49 10.56 5.31
C GLY A 180 5.91 10.02 5.48
N LYS A 181 6.90 10.82 5.07
CA LYS A 181 8.32 10.45 5.06
C LYS A 181 8.89 10.19 6.45
N GLU A 182 8.38 10.88 7.48
CA GLU A 182 8.87 10.78 8.86
C GLU A 182 8.70 9.37 9.44
N THR A 183 7.65 8.68 9.00
CA THR A 183 7.32 7.32 9.46
C THR A 183 7.58 6.26 8.39
N CYS A 184 8.08 6.68 7.22
CA CYS A 184 8.38 5.78 6.13
C CYS A 184 9.66 4.99 6.39
N SER A 185 9.62 3.70 6.07
CA SER A 185 10.81 2.85 6.17
C SER A 185 11.94 3.41 5.30
N TYR A 186 13.16 3.47 5.85
CA TYR A 186 14.35 3.88 5.11
C TYR A 186 14.55 3.08 3.82
N TRP A 187 14.26 1.77 3.86
CA TRP A 187 14.33 0.90 2.68
C TRP A 187 13.30 1.27 1.63
N MET A 188 12.07 1.62 2.04
CA MET A 188 11.02 2.04 1.11
C MET A 188 11.37 3.38 0.46
N MET A 189 11.85 4.35 1.26
CA MET A 189 12.30 5.64 0.73
C MET A 189 13.46 5.51 -0.25
N TRP A 190 14.39 4.59 -0.03
CA TRP A 190 15.45 4.29 -0.99
C TRP A 190 14.90 3.60 -2.24
N LEU A 191 14.07 2.57 -2.08
CA LEU A 191 13.57 1.72 -3.15
C LEU A 191 12.73 2.48 -4.18
N VAL A 192 11.88 3.41 -3.72
CA VAL A 192 11.00 4.20 -4.59
C VAL A 192 11.50 5.63 -4.81
N GLY A 193 12.54 6.04 -4.09
CA GLY A 193 12.99 7.43 -4.02
C GLY A 193 12.10 8.28 -3.09
N HIS A 194 12.72 9.02 -2.18
CA HIS A 194 12.00 9.80 -1.16
C HIS A 194 11.06 10.87 -1.74
N ASN A 195 11.25 11.28 -3.01
CA ASN A 195 10.36 12.22 -3.71
C ASN A 195 9.04 11.59 -4.17
N ASN A 196 8.95 10.26 -4.16
CA ASN A 196 7.76 9.51 -4.53
C ASN A 196 7.04 8.93 -3.29
N VAL A 197 7.31 9.46 -2.09
CA VAL A 197 6.62 9.12 -0.84
C VAL A 197 5.78 10.31 -0.38
N PHE A 198 4.47 10.08 -0.21
CA PHE A 198 3.45 11.08 0.10
C PHE A 198 2.72 10.71 1.39
N ASP A 199 2.22 11.70 2.13
CA ASP A 199 1.41 11.51 3.33
C ASP A 199 -0.06 11.21 3.04
N SER A 200 -0.52 11.55 1.84
CA SER A 200 -1.91 11.53 1.40
C SER A 200 -2.00 11.30 -0.10
N PHE A 201 -3.18 10.88 -0.55
CA PHE A 201 -3.47 10.73 -1.98
C PHE A 201 -3.54 12.08 -2.70
N ASP A 202 -4.04 13.13 -2.03
CA ASP A 202 -4.07 14.49 -2.59
C ASP A 202 -2.66 15.01 -2.91
N ALA A 203 -1.70 14.83 -1.99
CA ALA A 203 -0.31 15.21 -2.25
C ALA A 203 0.31 14.44 -3.44
N LEU A 204 -0.09 13.18 -3.62
CA LEU A 204 0.32 12.37 -4.76
C LEU A 204 -0.31 12.87 -6.07
N THR A 205 -1.61 13.17 -6.09
CA THR A 205 -2.30 13.66 -7.29
C THR A 205 -1.82 15.05 -7.69
N ASP A 206 -1.53 15.93 -6.72
CA ASP A 206 -0.88 17.23 -6.95
C ASP A 206 0.50 17.08 -7.60
N ARG A 207 1.26 16.06 -7.21
CA ARG A 207 2.54 15.73 -7.84
C ARG A 207 2.35 15.28 -9.28
N LEU A 208 1.40 14.38 -9.54
CA LEU A 208 1.09 13.92 -10.90
C LEU A 208 0.66 15.08 -11.81
N LYS A 209 -0.17 15.98 -11.29
CA LYS A 209 -0.58 17.20 -11.98
C LYS A 209 0.60 18.13 -12.27
N SER A 210 1.49 18.32 -11.31
CA SER A 210 2.69 19.14 -11.50
C SER A 210 3.64 18.56 -12.56
N ILE A 211 3.72 17.23 -12.66
CA ILE A 211 4.47 16.53 -13.71
C ILE A 211 3.80 16.74 -15.07
N SER A 212 2.47 16.55 -15.18
CA SER A 212 1.76 16.71 -16.45
C SER A 212 1.78 18.15 -16.97
N GLU A 213 1.83 19.14 -16.08
CA GLU A 213 1.98 20.56 -16.40
C GLU A 213 3.44 20.95 -16.72
N GLY A 214 4.40 20.05 -16.53
CA GLY A 214 5.83 20.30 -16.77
C GLY A 214 6.48 21.22 -15.73
N LYS A 215 5.84 21.46 -14.58
CA LYS A 215 6.37 22.29 -13.48
C LYS A 215 7.49 21.59 -12.71
N VAL A 216 7.58 20.28 -12.84
CA VAL A 216 8.56 19.42 -12.18
C VAL A 216 9.34 18.69 -13.27
N ALA A 217 10.67 18.76 -13.18
CA ALA A 217 11.54 17.97 -14.03
C ALA A 217 11.38 16.47 -13.72
N LEU A 218 11.22 15.66 -14.77
CA LEU A 218 11.22 14.21 -14.64
C LEU A 218 12.62 13.74 -14.26
N ASN A 219 12.72 13.00 -13.15
CA ASN A 219 13.96 12.30 -12.84
C ASN A 219 14.07 11.09 -13.75
N VAL A 220 14.97 11.14 -14.73
CA VAL A 220 15.16 10.09 -15.74
C VAL A 220 15.49 8.72 -15.11
N LYS A 221 16.09 8.71 -13.91
CA LYS A 221 16.36 7.47 -13.15
C LYS A 221 15.10 6.82 -12.58
N ASP A 222 14.08 7.61 -12.26
CA ASP A 222 12.80 7.14 -11.71
C ASP A 222 11.72 6.97 -12.81
N TRP A 223 11.91 7.59 -13.99
CA TRP A 223 10.89 7.75 -15.03
C TRP A 223 11.44 7.47 -16.43
N MET A 224 12.08 6.31 -16.65
CA MET A 224 12.70 5.98 -17.95
C MET A 224 11.75 5.99 -19.16
N LEU A 225 10.42 6.05 -18.95
CA LEU A 225 9.41 5.88 -20.01
C LEU A 225 8.36 7.01 -20.13
N PHE A 226 8.49 8.12 -19.38
CA PHE A 226 7.55 9.23 -19.49
C PHE A 226 8.03 10.30 -20.48
N ASP A 227 7.84 10.05 -21.78
CA ASP A 227 7.94 11.12 -22.80
C ASP A 227 6.54 11.60 -23.18
N PHE A 228 6.14 12.74 -22.60
CA PHE A 228 4.93 13.47 -22.99
C PHE A 228 5.21 14.48 -24.12
N GLY A 229 5.81 14.06 -25.23
CA GLY A 229 5.78 14.80 -26.49
C GLY A 229 6.21 16.27 -26.42
N ARG A 230 7.07 16.63 -25.46
CA ARG A 230 7.74 17.93 -25.40
C ARG A 230 9.20 17.63 -25.11
N GLY A 231 10.07 18.07 -26.01
CA GLY A 231 11.52 18.03 -25.85
C GLY A 231 11.98 18.84 -24.64
N GLN A 232 11.75 18.35 -23.44
CA GLN A 232 12.59 18.68 -22.31
C GLN A 232 13.93 18.00 -22.58
N LYS A 233 15.00 18.81 -22.59
CA LYS A 233 16.36 18.30 -22.54
C LYS A 233 16.46 17.45 -21.28
N LEU A 234 16.76 16.17 -21.45
CA LEU A 234 17.24 15.31 -20.39
C LEU A 234 18.55 15.92 -19.90
N GLU A 235 18.52 16.63 -18.77
CA GLU A 235 19.75 16.97 -18.07
C GLU A 235 20.22 15.71 -17.36
N MET A 236 21.17 15.02 -17.98
CA MET A 236 21.96 14.01 -17.30
C MET A 236 23.02 14.73 -16.44
N PRO A 237 23.26 14.28 -15.19
CA PRO A 237 24.41 14.71 -14.42
C PRO A 237 25.73 14.25 -15.06
#